data_AF-A0A3D0T0J3-F1
#
_entry.id   AF-A0A3D0T0J3-F1
#
_cell.length_a   1.000
_cell.length_b   1.000
_cell.length_c   1.000
_cell.angle_alpha   90.00
_cell.angle_beta   90.00
_cell.angle_gamma   90.00
#
_symmetry.space_group_name_H-M   'P 1'
#
loop_
_entity.id
_entity.type
_entity.pdbx_description
1 polymer ?
#
loop_
_entity_poly.entity_id
_entity_poly.type
_entity_poly.pdbx_seq_one_letter_code
_entity_poly.pdbx_strand_id
1 'polypeptide(L)' 'MLTVNPSERLTYRRITARDRDFLFDIDQDEEVMRYLTGGRKTTRKEVDEVFIPRIESFNNEEKGWGLWQASLSTGTRE' A
#
# COMPACT_ATOMS: atom_id res chain seq x y z
N MET A 1 17.56 -5.37 -7.77
CA MET A 1 16.30 -4.76 -7.30
C MET A 1 15.48 -4.36 -8.52
N LEU A 2 14.30 -4.95 -8.72
CA LEU A 2 13.43 -4.60 -9.84
C LEU A 2 12.89 -3.18 -9.65
N THR A 3 13.07 -2.32 -10.64
CA THR A 3 12.45 -0.98 -10.69
C THR A 3 11.36 -0.99 -11.75
N VAL A 4 10.14 -0.59 -11.37
CA VAL A 4 9.01 -0.46 -12.30
C VAL A 4 9.01 0.96 -12.84
N ASN A 5 9.09 1.10 -14.17
CA ASN A 5 9.05 2.42 -14.80
C ASN A 5 7.69 3.07 -14.58
N PRO A 6 7.64 4.39 -14.32
CA PRO A 6 6.39 5.12 -14.24
C PRO A 6 5.65 5.07 -15.59
N SER A 7 4.33 5.18 -15.52
CA SER A 7 3.50 5.47 -16.69
C SER A 7 3.34 6.98 -16.86
N GLU A 8 2.62 7.39 -17.90
CA GLU A 8 2.25 8.79 -18.12
C GLU A 8 1.60 9.45 -16.90
N ARG A 9 0.80 8.69 -16.13
CA ARG A 9 -0.02 9.23 -15.03
C ARG A 9 0.27 8.67 -13.65
N LEU A 10 1.04 7.59 -13.55
CA LEU A 10 1.28 6.88 -12.29
C LEU A 10 2.76 6.60 -12.04
N THR A 11 3.16 6.74 -10.79
CA THR A 11 4.41 6.24 -10.23
C THR A 11 4.11 5.01 -9.36
N TYR A 12 5.09 4.10 -9.30
CA TYR A 12 4.96 2.84 -8.58
C TYR A 12 6.08 2.71 -7.56
N ARG A 13 5.71 2.42 -6.31
CA ARG A 13 6.65 2.22 -5.22
C ARG A 13 6.31 0.96 -4.46
N ARG A 14 7.34 0.18 -4.14
CA ARG A 14 7.17 -1.05 -3.39
C ARG A 14 6.77 -0.77 -1.94
N ILE A 15 5.81 -1.52 -1.42
CA ILE A 15 5.39 -1.47 -0.02
C ILE A 15 6.25 -2.44 0.79
N THR A 16 6.68 -1.98 1.96
CA THR A 16 7.53 -2.71 2.90
C THR A 16 7.00 -2.55 4.32
N ALA A 17 7.62 -3.24 5.28
CA ALA A 17 7.32 -3.04 6.70
C ALA A 17 7.52 -1.58 7.19
N ARG A 18 8.25 -0.74 6.46
CA ARG A 18 8.41 0.68 6.80
C ARG A 18 7.15 1.50 6.51
N ASP A 19 6.22 0.95 5.75
CA ASP A 19 4.98 1.60 5.31
C ASP A 19 3.80 1.34 6.26
N ARG A 20 4.04 0.92 7.50
CA ARG A 20 2.99 0.65 8.51
C ARG A 20 2.02 1.82 8.67
N ASP A 21 2.54 3.03 8.80
CA ASP A 21 1.71 4.22 8.96
C ASP A 21 0.83 4.45 7.74
N PHE A 22 1.39 4.32 6.54
CA PHE A 22 0.63 4.40 5.29
C PHE A 22 -0.49 3.36 5.21
N LEU A 23 -0.21 2.10 5.60
CA LEU A 23 -1.19 1.02 5.62
C LEU A 23 -2.28 1.22 6.67
N PHE A 24 -1.95 1.87 7.79
CA PHE A 24 -2.95 2.26 8.78
C PHE A 24 -3.84 3.39 8.25
N ASP A 25 -3.22 4.46 7.73
CA ASP A 25 -3.90 5.69 7.32
C ASP A 25 -4.92 5.46 6.19
N ILE A 26 -4.60 4.58 5.22
CA ILE A 26 -5.50 4.29 4.10
C ILE A 26 -6.84 3.66 4.54
N ASP A 27 -6.84 2.96 5.67
CA ASP A 27 -8.02 2.29 6.23
C ASP A 27 -8.76 3.16 7.28
N GLN A 28 -8.42 4.46 7.40
CA GLN A 28 -9.06 5.35 8.37
C GLN A 28 -10.23 6.16 7.82
N ASP A 29 -10.44 6.18 6.50
CA ASP A 29 -11.60 6.82 5.89
C ASP A 29 -12.85 5.97 6.13
N GLU A 30 -13.77 6.46 6.96
CA GLU A 30 -14.98 5.72 7.34
C GLU A 30 -15.94 5.50 6.17
N GLU A 31 -16.03 6.46 5.23
CA GLU A 31 -16.90 6.35 4.07
C GLU A 31 -16.39 5.23 3.15
N VAL A 32 -15.07 5.15 2.94
CA VAL A 32 -14.46 4.06 2.17
C VAL A 32 -14.63 2.72 2.89
N MET A 33 -14.31 2.65 4.19
CA MET A 33 -14.39 1.39 4.95
C MET A 33 -15.83 0.89 5.09
N ARG A 34 -16.85 1.76 5.03
CA ARG A 34 -18.27 1.36 4.96
C ARG A 34 -18.50 0.38 3.81
N TYR A 35 -17.88 0.61 2.65
CA TYR A 35 -18.03 -0.25 1.48
C TYR A 35 -17.08 -1.45 1.50
N LEU A 36 -15.92 -1.38 2.17
CA LEU A 36 -14.93 -2.47 2.20
C LEU A 36 -15.14 -3.48 3.33
N THR A 37 -15.42 -3.00 4.55
CA THR A 37 -15.46 -3.81 5.78
C THR A 37 -16.71 -3.55 6.62
N GLY A 38 -17.70 -2.84 6.07
CA GLY A 38 -18.89 -2.42 6.82
C GLY A 38 -18.61 -1.31 7.84
N GLY A 39 -17.53 -0.55 7.66
CA GLY A 39 -17.15 0.58 8.51
C GLY A 39 -16.09 0.26 9.56
N ARG A 40 -15.64 -1.00 9.63
CA ARG A 40 -14.58 -1.40 10.56
C ARG A 40 -13.23 -0.93 10.06
N LYS A 41 -12.67 0.08 10.72
CA LYS A 41 -11.31 0.58 10.46
C LYS A 41 -10.27 -0.42 10.93
N THR A 42 -9.15 -0.49 10.23
CA THR A 42 -8.00 -1.31 10.61
C THR A 42 -7.29 -0.68 11.80
N THR A 43 -6.94 -1.49 12.80
CA THR A 43 -6.17 -1.04 13.96
C THR A 43 -4.67 -1.13 13.71
N ARG A 44 -3.86 -0.33 14.42
CA ARG A 44 -2.38 -0.43 14.35
C ARG A 44 -1.87 -1.83 14.71
N LYS A 45 -2.51 -2.48 15.69
CA LYS A 45 -2.20 -3.85 16.08
C LYS A 45 -2.40 -4.83 14.91
N GLU A 46 -3.51 -4.71 14.18
CA GLU A 46 -3.74 -5.55 12.99
C GLU A 46 -2.71 -5.27 11.91
N VAL A 47 -2.33 -4.00 11.68
CA VAL A 47 -1.25 -3.67 10.72
C VAL A 47 0.03 -4.43 11.07
N ASP A 48 0.46 -4.35 12.33
CA ASP A 48 1.71 -4.95 12.78
C ASP A 48 1.67 -6.48 12.87
N GLU A 49 0.59 -7.06 13.36
CA GLU A 49 0.50 -8.50 13.64
C GLU A 49 -0.06 -9.31 12.47
N VAL A 50 -0.77 -8.68 11.53
CA VAL A 50 -1.44 -9.37 10.42
C VAL A 50 -0.95 -8.89 9.06
N PHE A 51 -1.01 -7.58 8.79
CA PHE A 51 -0.72 -7.07 7.44
C PHE A 51 0.77 -7.15 7.10
N ILE A 52 1.66 -6.68 8.00
CA ILE A 52 3.10 -6.72 7.73
C ILE A 52 3.62 -8.15 7.54
N PRO A 53 3.36 -9.11 8.44
CA PRO A 53 3.83 -10.48 8.25
C PRO A 53 3.30 -11.11 6.96
N ARG A 54 2.05 -10.80 6.59
CA ARG A 54 1.45 -11.27 5.34
C ARG A 54 2.12 -10.66 4.12
N ILE A 55 2.38 -9.35 4.10
CA ILE A 55 3.07 -8.70 2.97
C ILE A 55 4.47 -9.28 2.80
N GLU A 56 5.20 -9.47 3.90
CA GLU A 56 6.54 -10.05 3.88
C GLU A 56 6.56 -11.49 3.37
N SER A 57 5.52 -12.30 3.65
CA SER A 57 5.49 -13.72 3.26
C SER A 57 5.48 -13.96 1.75
N PHE A 58 4.98 -13.03 0.96
CA PHE A 58 4.97 -13.12 -0.51
C PHE A 58 5.91 -12.12 -1.18
N ASN A 59 6.76 -11.46 -0.40
CA ASN A 59 7.67 -10.44 -0.89
C ASN A 59 8.94 -11.07 -1.50
N ASN A 60 9.26 -10.74 -2.75
CA ASN A 60 10.53 -11.14 -3.37
C ASN A 60 11.11 -10.02 -4.25
N GLU A 61 12.21 -9.40 -3.79
CA GLU A 61 12.81 -8.22 -4.43
C GLU A 61 13.46 -8.51 -5.78
N GLU A 62 14.02 -9.70 -5.93
CA GLU A 62 14.69 -10.12 -7.17
C GLU A 62 13.68 -10.37 -8.28
N LYS A 63 12.53 -10.97 -7.94
CA LYS A 63 11.43 -11.27 -8.87
C LYS A 63 10.42 -10.14 -9.00
N GLY A 64 10.50 -9.11 -8.16
CA GLY A 64 9.54 -8.00 -8.11
C GLY A 64 8.19 -8.33 -7.46
N TRP A 65 8.02 -9.52 -6.88
CA TRP A 65 6.76 -9.94 -6.27
C TRP A 65 6.53 -9.21 -4.96
N GLY A 66 5.30 -8.76 -4.70
CA GLY A 66 4.97 -8.03 -3.50
C GLY A 66 3.82 -7.08 -3.73
N LEU A 67 3.55 -6.24 -2.74
CA LEU A 67 2.57 -5.19 -2.85
C LEU A 67 3.24 -3.89 -3.30
N TRP A 68 2.58 -3.15 -4.18
CA TRP A 68 3.08 -1.91 -4.75
C TRP A 68 2.02 -0.81 -4.57
N GLN A 69 2.46 0.33 -4.06
CA GLN A 69 1.69 1.57 -4.09
C GLN A 69 1.71 2.11 -5.52
N ALA A 70 0.53 2.44 -6.04
CA ALA A 70 0.39 3.26 -7.23
C ALA A 70 -0.12 4.64 -6.82
N SER A 71 0.61 5.68 -7.20
CA SER A 71 0.25 7.06 -6.90
C SER A 71 0.31 7.91 -8.15
N LEU A 72 -0.48 8.99 -8.21
CA LEU A 72 -0.42 9.91 -9.34
C LEU A 72 1.01 10.42 -9.52
N SER A 73 1.48 10.39 -10.76
CA SER A 73 2.68 11.13 -11.12
C SER A 73 2.45 12.59 -10.78
N THR A 74 3.41 13.24 -10.13
CA THR A 74 3.41 14.68 -9.89
C THR A 74 3.71 15.41 -11.22
N GLY A 75 2.89 15.17 -12.24
CA GLY A 75 2.82 15.95 -13.46
C GLY A 75 1.81 17.06 -13.22
N THR A 76 2.21 18.29 -13.49
CA THR A 76 1.41 19.52 -13.41
C THR A 76 -0.03 19.26 -13.83
N ARG A 77 -0.99 19.52 -12.92
CA ARG A 77 -2.38 19.74 -13.33
C ARG A 77 -2.36 21.04 -14.12
N GLU A 78 -2.47 20.96 -15.44
CA GLU A 78 -2.89 22.10 -16.27
C GLU A 78 -4.37 22.45 -15.98
#